data_AF-U5WKX2-F1
#
_entry.id   AF-U5WKX2-F1
#
_cell.length_a   1.000
_cell.length_b   1.000
_cell.length_c   1.000
_cell.angle_alpha   90.00
_cell.angle_beta   90.00
_cell.angle_gamma   90.00
#
_symmetry.space_group_name_H-M   'P 1'
#
loop_
_entity.id
_entity.type
_entity.pdbx_description
1 polymer ?
#
loop_
_entity_poly.entity_id
_entity_poly.type
_entity_poly.pdbx_seq_one_letter_code
_entity_poly.pdbx_strand_id
1 'polypeptide(L)'
;MSLVTTTPALLTSAATDLTALGLSVDAANVAAAAATTGVLAPAAEGVSTAIAELFSAHARSYQALTAQAATFLEEFLETLTAGARAYASAEAAIASSLQDLVSEANASTQAFGRSLIAGGSGVAGERLSEPTWQSAPLV
;
A
#
# COMPACT_ATOMS: atom_id res chain seq x y z
N MET A 1 3.95 -17.97 18.47
CA MET A 1 4.33 -16.70 17.83
C MET A 1 3.62 -16.64 16.49
N SER A 2 2.87 -15.57 16.21
CA SER A 2 2.28 -15.33 14.88
C SER A 2 3.30 -14.58 14.03
N LEU A 3 3.51 -15.00 12.79
CA LEU A 3 4.37 -14.28 11.84
C LEU A 3 3.50 -13.29 11.07
N VAL A 4 3.84 -12.00 11.10
CA VAL A 4 3.18 -10.97 10.28
C VAL A 4 3.98 -10.82 8.99
N THR A 5 3.33 -11.09 7.86
CA THR A 5 3.92 -10.88 6.53
C THR A 5 3.38 -9.60 5.93
N THR A 6 4.24 -8.74 5.39
CA THR A 6 3.83 -7.50 4.71
C THR A 6 4.20 -7.57 3.23
N THR A 7 3.38 -6.95 2.39
CA THR A 7 3.71 -6.74 0.97
C THR A 7 3.66 -5.23 0.72
N PRO A 8 4.80 -4.54 0.58
CA PRO A 8 4.84 -3.08 0.52
C PRO A 8 3.91 -2.48 -0.56
N ALA A 9 3.86 -3.13 -1.73
CA ALA A 9 3.00 -2.70 -2.83
C ALA A 9 1.50 -2.73 -2.47
N LEU A 10 1.05 -3.72 -1.70
CA LEU A 10 -0.34 -3.79 -1.24
C LEU A 10 -0.67 -2.68 -0.22
N LEU A 11 0.29 -2.32 0.64
CA LEU A 11 0.12 -1.22 1.58
C LEU A 11 0.01 0.13 0.86
N THR A 12 0.79 0.35 -0.20
CA THR A 12 0.68 1.55 -1.04
C THR A 12 -0.66 1.62 -1.79
N SER A 13 -1.13 0.48 -2.33
CA SER A 13 -2.46 0.41 -2.95
C SER A 13 -3.55 0.74 -1.93
N ALA A 14 -3.51 0.10 -0.76
CA ALA A 14 -4.48 0.33 0.30
C ALA A 14 -4.51 1.80 0.76
N ALA A 15 -3.36 2.46 0.88
CA ALA A 15 -3.31 3.88 1.20
C ALA A 15 -4.02 4.75 0.14
N THR A 16 -3.86 4.41 -1.14
CA THR A 16 -4.52 5.11 -2.25
C THR A 16 -6.04 4.90 -2.19
N ASP A 17 -6.48 3.65 -2.00
CA ASP A 17 -7.90 3.29 -1.93
C ASP A 17 -8.59 3.96 -0.73
N LEU A 18 -7.92 3.97 0.43
CA LEU A 18 -8.43 4.61 1.65
C LEU A 18 -8.47 6.14 1.52
N THR A 19 -7.53 6.74 0.78
CA THR A 19 -7.59 8.18 0.46
C THR A 19 -8.86 8.49 -0.35
N ALA A 20 -9.11 7.71 -1.41
CA ALA A 20 -10.31 7.90 -2.23
C ALA A 20 -11.61 7.68 -1.44
N LEU A 21 -11.63 6.66 -0.57
CA LEU A 21 -12.75 6.41 0.32
C LEU A 21 -12.99 7.58 1.29
N GLY A 22 -11.93 8.10 1.91
CA GLY A 22 -11.99 9.25 2.82
C GLY A 22 -12.62 10.48 2.15
N LEU A 23 -12.17 10.79 0.93
CA LEU A 23 -12.74 11.89 0.14
C LEU A 23 -14.24 11.67 -0.18
N SER A 24 -14.62 10.45 -0.53
CA SER A 24 -16.03 10.11 -0.78
C SER A 24 -16.91 10.28 0.47
N VAL A 25 -16.39 9.91 1.64
CA VAL A 25 -17.10 10.07 2.91
C VAL A 25 -17.22 11.54 3.29
N ASP A 26 -16.16 12.32 3.13
CA ASP A 26 -16.18 13.76 3.39
C ASP A 26 -17.20 14.49 2.50
N ALA A 27 -17.19 14.19 1.20
CA ALA A 27 -18.17 14.74 0.26
C ALA A 27 -19.62 14.40 0.66
N ALA A 28 -19.87 13.17 1.12
CA ALA A 28 -21.18 12.76 1.61
C ALA A 28 -21.59 13.52 2.89
N ASN A 29 -20.65 13.71 3.84
CA ASN A 29 -20.88 14.46 5.07
C ASN A 29 -21.22 15.92 4.78
N VAL A 30 -20.50 16.56 3.85
CA VAL A 30 -20.76 17.93 3.41
C VAL A 30 -22.13 18.03 2.73
N ALA A 31 -22.46 17.10 1.83
CA ALA A 31 -23.75 17.08 1.15
C ALA A 31 -24.94 16.94 2.12
N ALA A 32 -24.78 16.17 3.20
CA ALA A 32 -25.81 15.95 4.21
C ALA A 32 -25.89 17.06 5.28
N ALA A 33 -24.87 17.91 5.41
CA ALA A 33 -24.71 18.81 6.56
C ALA A 33 -25.89 19.77 6.74
N ALA A 34 -26.29 20.48 5.68
CA ALA A 34 -27.38 21.47 5.77
C ALA A 34 -28.73 20.81 6.09
N ALA A 35 -29.03 19.69 5.43
CA ALA A 35 -30.31 18.98 5.60
C ALA A 35 -30.48 18.39 7.01
N THR A 36 -29.39 17.99 7.65
CA THR A 36 -29.41 17.33 8.97
C THR A 36 -29.26 18.31 10.14
N THR A 37 -28.64 19.48 9.93
CA THR A 37 -28.46 20.51 10.97
C THR A 37 -29.57 21.56 10.98
N GLY A 38 -30.35 21.66 9.90
CA GLY A 38 -31.46 22.59 9.74
C GLY A 38 -32.84 21.92 9.88
N VAL A 39 -32.99 20.90 10.72
CA VAL A 39 -34.27 20.20 10.87
C VAL A 39 -35.31 21.16 11.44
N LEU A 40 -36.43 21.31 10.73
CA LEU A 40 -37.55 22.14 11.15
C LEU A 40 -38.61 21.30 11.85
N ALA A 41 -39.23 21.87 12.89
CA ALA A 41 -40.34 21.24 13.57
C ALA A 41 -41.56 21.17 12.63
N PRO A 42 -42.24 20.01 12.51
CA PRO A 42 -43.44 19.88 11.68
C PRO A 42 -44.62 20.72 12.18
N ALA A 43 -44.64 21.04 13.47
CA ALA A 43 -45.59 21.96 14.08
C ALA A 43 -44.97 22.64 15.32
N ALA A 44 -45.58 23.77 15.75
CA ALA A 44 -45.00 24.71 16.70
C ALA A 44 -45.14 24.29 18.18
N GLU A 45 -45.66 23.10 18.46
CA GLU A 45 -45.71 22.55 19.80
C GLU A 45 -44.29 22.27 20.33
N GLY A 46 -44.15 22.40 21.66
CA GLY A 46 -42.86 22.25 22.33
C GLY A 46 -42.20 20.89 22.12
N VAL A 47 -42.97 19.81 21.96
CA VAL A 47 -42.42 18.47 21.73
C VAL A 47 -41.76 18.36 20.36
N SER A 48 -42.44 18.78 19.29
CA SER A 48 -41.90 18.76 17.93
C SER A 48 -40.70 19.69 17.77
N THR A 49 -40.73 20.85 18.44
CA THR A 49 -39.60 21.79 18.48
C THR A 49 -38.40 21.16 19.17
N ALA A 50 -38.59 20.56 20.35
CA ALA A 50 -37.52 19.89 21.09
C ALA A 50 -36.92 18.70 20.33
N ILE A 51 -37.74 17.95 19.59
CA ILE A 51 -37.26 16.84 18.75
C ILE A 51 -36.41 17.37 17.58
N ALA A 52 -36.86 18.42 16.88
CA ALA A 52 -36.11 19.03 15.79
C ALA A 52 -34.76 19.62 16.27
N GLU A 53 -34.75 20.26 17.45
CA GLU A 53 -33.54 20.75 18.09
C GLU A 53 -32.58 19.62 18.49
N LEU A 54 -33.10 18.51 19.03
CA LEU A 54 -32.31 17.34 19.38
C LEU A 54 -31.59 16.75 18.17
N PHE A 55 -32.30 16.54 17.06
CA PHE A 55 -31.69 16.02 15.83
C PHE A 55 -30.66 16.99 15.25
N SER A 56 -30.97 18.29 15.23
CA SER A 56 -30.04 19.32 14.76
C SER A 56 -28.79 19.42 15.63
N ALA A 57 -28.92 19.25 16.95
CA ALA A 57 -27.79 19.18 17.87
C ALA A 57 -26.96 17.91 17.64
N HIS A 58 -27.59 16.75 17.47
CA HIS A 58 -26.91 15.51 17.15
C HIS A 58 -26.11 15.60 15.84
N ALA A 59 -26.71 16.17 14.79
CA ALA A 59 -26.05 16.36 13.50
C ALA A 59 -24.81 17.26 13.61
N ARG A 60 -24.87 18.35 14.41
CA ARG A 60 -23.69 19.19 14.65
C ARG A 60 -22.57 18.44 15.39
N SER A 61 -22.91 17.64 16.39
CA SER A 61 -21.93 16.78 17.08
C SER A 61 -21.33 15.73 16.13
N TYR A 62 -22.16 15.14 15.26
CA TYR A 62 -21.70 14.21 14.23
C TYR A 62 -20.70 14.89 13.28
N GLN A 63 -21.00 16.09 12.77
CA GLN A 63 -20.09 16.85 11.90
C GLN A 63 -18.75 17.19 12.59
N ALA A 64 -18.78 17.53 13.88
CA ALA A 64 -17.56 17.77 14.65
C ALA A 64 -16.73 16.50 14.86
N LEU A 65 -17.38 15.34 15.02
CA LEU A 65 -16.72 14.05 15.12
C LEU A 65 -16.11 13.62 13.78
N THR A 66 -16.83 13.81 12.67
CA THR A 66 -16.33 13.43 11.34
C THR A 66 -15.15 14.29 10.92
N ALA A 67 -15.10 15.57 11.32
CA ALA A 67 -13.92 16.41 11.14
C ALA A 67 -12.69 15.85 11.86
N GLN A 68 -12.84 15.41 13.11
CA GLN A 68 -11.75 14.75 13.86
C GLN A 68 -11.33 13.43 13.20
N ALA A 69 -12.29 12.64 12.71
CA ALA A 69 -12.02 11.40 12.01
C ALA A 69 -11.25 11.62 10.69
N ALA A 70 -11.53 12.72 9.97
CA ALA A 70 -10.79 13.08 8.76
C ALA A 70 -9.32 13.37 9.07
N THR A 71 -9.03 14.16 10.11
CA THR A 71 -7.65 14.41 10.57
C THR A 71 -6.94 13.12 10.97
N PHE A 72 -7.61 12.24 11.72
CA PHE A 72 -7.04 10.94 12.07
C PHE A 72 -6.73 10.09 10.83
N LEU A 73 -7.63 10.07 9.83
CA LEU A 73 -7.41 9.31 8.60
C LEU A 73 -6.19 9.84 7.84
N GLU A 74 -5.99 11.16 7.77
CA GLU A 74 -4.79 11.76 7.16
C GLU A 74 -3.50 11.29 7.85
N GLU A 75 -3.43 11.36 9.18
CA GLU A 75 -2.28 10.89 9.98
C GLU A 75 -2.05 9.38 9.81
N PHE A 76 -3.13 8.60 9.76
CA PHE A 76 -3.07 7.16 9.53
C PHE A 76 -2.49 6.84 8.14
N LEU A 77 -2.93 7.55 7.10
CA LEU A 77 -2.46 7.35 5.73
C LEU A 77 -0.99 7.74 5.55
N GLU A 78 -0.55 8.82 6.22
CA GLU A 78 0.86 9.20 6.26
C GLU A 78 1.70 8.08 6.89
N THR A 79 1.26 7.58 8.06
CA THR A 79 1.94 6.49 8.77
C THR A 79 1.97 5.20 7.96
N LEU A 80 0.85 4.84 7.32
CA LEU A 80 0.74 3.66 6.46
C LEU A 80 1.70 3.74 5.28
N THR A 81 1.78 4.90 4.64
CA THR A 81 2.67 5.16 3.51
C THR A 81 4.14 5.12 3.93
N ALA A 82 4.48 5.70 5.08
CA ALA A 82 5.83 5.64 5.64
C ALA A 82 6.23 4.19 5.98
N GLY A 83 5.32 3.42 6.58
CA GLY A 83 5.52 1.99 6.85
C GLY A 83 5.76 1.18 5.57
N ALA A 84 4.96 1.40 4.53
CA ALA A 84 5.15 0.75 3.22
C ALA A 84 6.55 1.02 2.65
N ARG A 85 7.01 2.28 2.71
CA ARG A 85 8.36 2.66 2.26
C ARG A 85 9.46 2.00 3.09
N ALA A 86 9.28 1.89 4.41
CA ALA A 86 10.26 1.25 5.29
C ALA A 86 10.42 -0.25 4.99
N TYR A 87 9.33 -0.97 4.72
CA TYR A 87 9.43 -2.38 4.31
C TYR A 87 10.07 -2.52 2.92
N ALA A 88 9.69 -1.66 1.95
CA ALA A 88 10.30 -1.68 0.62
C ALA A 88 11.81 -1.38 0.65
N SER A 89 12.25 -0.44 1.49
CA SER A 89 13.68 -0.14 1.64
C SER A 89 14.44 -1.29 2.32
N ALA A 90 13.82 -1.98 3.29
CA ALA A 90 14.40 -3.16 3.89
C ALA A 90 14.57 -4.31 2.87
N GLU A 91 13.55 -4.57 2.04
CA GLU A 91 13.63 -5.57 0.96
C GLU A 91 14.74 -5.22 -0.04
N ALA A 92 14.86 -3.96 -0.45
CA ALA A 92 15.90 -3.50 -1.36
C ALA A 92 17.31 -3.65 -0.76
N ALA A 93 17.48 -3.30 0.52
CA ALA A 93 18.75 -3.45 1.22
C ALA A 93 19.17 -4.93 1.32
N ILE A 94 18.24 -5.82 1.68
CA ILE A 94 18.50 -7.27 1.71
C ILE A 94 18.88 -7.77 0.31
N ALA A 95 18.17 -7.35 -0.74
CA ALA A 95 18.48 -7.73 -2.12
C ALA A 95 19.89 -7.28 -2.53
N SER A 96 20.31 -6.07 -2.19
CA SER A 96 21.67 -5.58 -2.47
C SER A 96 22.74 -6.40 -1.75
N SER A 97 22.55 -6.71 -0.45
CA SER A 97 23.52 -7.51 0.30
C SER A 97 23.64 -8.93 -0.25
N LEU A 98 22.55 -9.52 -0.75
CA LEU A 98 22.59 -10.81 -1.43
C LEU A 98 23.32 -10.73 -2.77
N GLN A 99 23.17 -9.65 -3.54
CA GLN A 99 23.91 -9.44 -4.78
C GLN A 99 25.42 -9.26 -4.54
N ASP A 100 25.80 -8.55 -3.49
CA ASP A 100 27.20 -8.40 -3.08
C ASP A 100 27.82 -9.76 -2.73
N LEU A 101 27.11 -10.56 -1.93
CA LEU A 101 27.55 -11.91 -1.55
C LEU A 101 27.68 -12.84 -2.77
N VAL A 102 26.73 -12.79 -3.71
CA VAL A 102 26.82 -13.55 -4.97
C VAL A 102 28.03 -13.11 -5.79
N SER A 103 28.30 -11.81 -5.85
CA SER A 103 29.45 -11.26 -6.58
C SER A 103 30.78 -11.71 -5.96
N GLU A 104 30.89 -11.68 -4.63
CA GLU A 104 32.06 -12.17 -3.88
C GLU A 104 32.26 -13.68 -4.08
N ALA A 105 31.19 -14.47 -3.95
CA ALA A 105 31.25 -15.92 -4.17
C ALA A 105 31.71 -16.27 -5.60
N ASN A 106 31.21 -15.56 -6.60
CA ASN A 106 31.65 -15.73 -7.99
C ASN A 106 33.10 -15.28 -8.19
N ALA A 107 33.53 -14.16 -7.60
CA ALA A 107 34.92 -13.72 -7.64
C ALA A 107 35.90 -14.76 -7.07
N SER A 108 35.53 -15.43 -5.97
CA SER A 108 36.35 -16.48 -5.35
C SER A 108 36.58 -17.69 -6.26
N THR A 109 35.75 -17.88 -7.29
CA THR A 109 35.77 -19.06 -8.16
C THR A 109 36.14 -18.79 -9.61
N GLN A 110 36.27 -17.52 -9.99
CA GLN A 110 36.79 -17.11 -11.29
C GLN A 110 38.18 -17.69 -11.59
N ALA A 111 39.04 -17.85 -10.59
CA ALA A 111 40.35 -18.49 -10.75
C ALA A 111 40.27 -19.96 -11.25
N PHE A 112 39.13 -20.62 -11.07
CA PHE A 112 38.84 -21.97 -11.56
C PHE A 112 38.04 -21.98 -12.88
N GLY A 113 37.95 -20.83 -13.55
CA GLY A 113 37.37 -20.69 -14.89
C GLY A 113 35.85 -20.83 -14.97
N ARG A 114 35.13 -20.79 -13.85
CA ARG A 114 33.67 -20.91 -13.81
C ARG A 114 33.04 -20.07 -12.70
N SER A 115 31.88 -19.46 -12.99
CA SER A 115 31.02 -18.83 -11.99
C SER A 115 30.21 -19.90 -11.27
N LEU A 116 30.18 -19.89 -9.93
CA LEU A 116 29.41 -20.87 -9.15
C LEU A 116 27.91 -20.58 -9.13
N ILE A 117 27.54 -19.31 -8.99
CA ILE A 117 26.15 -18.86 -8.94
C ILE A 117 25.90 -18.08 -10.21
N ALA A 118 24.99 -18.55 -11.06
CA ALA A 118 24.53 -17.78 -12.20
C ALA A 118 23.86 -16.50 -11.66
N GLY A 119 24.55 -15.37 -11.76
CA GLY A 119 24.07 -14.08 -11.27
C GLY A 119 23.00 -13.54 -12.20
N GLY A 120 21.80 -13.34 -11.66
CA GLY A 120 20.73 -12.57 -12.30
C GLY A 120 21.16 -11.14 -12.57
N SER A 121 21.79 -10.92 -13.70
CA SER A 121 21.68 -9.67 -14.45
C SER A 121 20.75 -9.99 -15.60
N GLY A 122 19.60 -9.33 -15.65
CA GLY A 122 18.76 -9.32 -16.84
C GLY A 122 19.52 -8.66 -17.99
N VAL A 123 20.39 -9.40 -18.65
CA VAL A 123 20.82 -9.12 -20.01
C VAL A 123 20.47 -10.33 -20.85
N ALA A 124 19.70 -10.05 -21.88
CA ALA A 124 19.02 -10.99 -22.73
C ALA A 124 19.97 -12.04 -23.32
N GLY A 125 19.50 -13.29 -23.29
CA GLY A 125 19.72 -14.28 -24.33
C GLY A 125 21.14 -14.42 -24.86
N GLU A 126 21.95 -15.24 -24.19
CA GLU A 126 22.83 -16.14 -24.92
C GLU A 126 22.34 -17.57 -24.73
N ARG A 127 21.78 -18.07 -25.83
CA ARG A 127 21.41 -19.46 -26.05
C ARG A 127 22.51 -20.36 -25.47
N LEU A 128 22.10 -21.31 -24.65
CA LEU A 128 22.83 -22.54 -24.43
C LEU A 128 23.25 -23.07 -25.81
N SER A 129 24.54 -23.07 -26.08
CA SER A 129 25.10 -23.69 -27.28
C SER A 129 24.66 -25.16 -27.28
N GLU A 130 23.81 -25.51 -28.24
CA GLU A 130 23.39 -26.87 -28.51
C GLU A 130 24.63 -27.77 -28.67
N PRO A 131 24.62 -29.00 -28.15
CA PRO A 131 25.71 -29.93 -28.37
C PRO A 131 25.69 -30.32 -29.86
N THR A 132 26.67 -29.85 -30.62
CA THR A 132 26.89 -30.30 -32.00
C THR A 132 27.35 -31.76 -31.95
N TRP A 133 26.41 -32.69 -32.10
CA TRP A 133 26.71 -34.07 -32.48
C TRP A 133 27.17 -34.07 -33.93
N GLN A 134 28.44 -33.70 -34.13
CA GLN A 134 29.07 -33.73 -35.43
C GLN A 134 29.31 -35.19 -35.80
N SER A 135 28.54 -35.64 -36.79
CA SER A 135 28.62 -36.91 -37.48
C SER A 135 30.06 -37.35 -37.76
N ALA A 136 30.47 -38.47 -37.15
CA ALA A 136 31.61 -39.25 -37.63
C ALA A 136 31.18 -40.03 -38.89
N PRO A 137 31.94 -40.02 -39.99
CA PRO A 137 31.67 -40.90 -41.12
C PRO A 137 32.13 -42.32 -40.77
N LEU A 138 31.23 -43.30 -40.92
CA LEU A 138 31.61 -44.71 -40.95
C LEU A 138 32.10 -45.05 -42.36
N VAL A 139 33.31 -45.62 -42.43
CA VAL A 139 33.75 -46.49 -43.53
C VAL A 139 33.01 -47.81 -43.42
#